data_AF-A0A8B7NHC8-F1
#
_entry.id   AF-A0A8B7NHC8-F1
#
_cell.length_a   1.000
_cell.length_b   1.000
_cell.length_c   1.000
_cell.angle_alpha   90.00
_cell.angle_beta   90.00
_cell.angle_gamma   90.00
#
_symmetry.space_group_name_H-M   'P 1'
#
loop_
_entity.id
_entity.type
_entity.pdbx_description
1 polymer ?
#
loop_
_entity_poly.entity_id
_entity_poly.type
_entity_poly.pdbx_seq_one_letter_code
_entity_poly.pdbx_strand_id
1 'polypeptide(L)'
;MPASKTYGNFITASTKMPASSENDLDEHNIKMNGNETSRSVQSFSPGVSELSNIEAASNNQLVYNEQRKDSLAWEEYFMALAFLSAQRSKDPCSQVGACIVNERNQVLSIGYNGMPSGCPDQDMCWGKKDPLEINNKYMYVCHAELNAIVNKNSADVRGGRVYVTLFPCNECAKLIIQSGIVEVVYFSDKHCDKDSTKASKFLLNKRGVYYRKYASSLTQLRLEFNFNAVTQQTSVAATQDAVQQLCSDLRNCCNVETNANVVCSEDTNARGLEPTSTATTTATLSLADPSELPRPSGAYISWEEYFMAVAFLSARRSKDPAVQVGACLVNDERRIVGIGYNGLPNGVHDALVNWHQTDPNSPLFKNFYVCHAEVNAVLNKNYTDVRSCTLYVTAYPCNECVKLLVQSGVRKIVYFSEPGTSDASVVASKKIFALTGVEIFNYMSLGNVRKEVKLDFCIIDN
;
A
#
# COMPACT_ATOMS: atom_id res chain seq x y z
N MET A 1 -15.06 70.11 19.01
CA MET A 1 -15.16 71.16 17.97
C MET A 1 -13.79 71.40 17.34
N PRO A 2 -13.69 71.91 16.10
CA PRO A 2 -12.94 71.18 15.06
C PRO A 2 -12.07 72.04 14.10
N ALA A 3 -11.38 71.37 13.17
CA ALA A 3 -11.14 71.79 11.77
C ALA A 3 -10.56 70.55 11.00
N SER A 4 -11.13 69.98 9.93
CA SER A 4 -11.56 70.49 8.60
C SER A 4 -10.37 70.93 7.73
N LYS A 5 -10.12 70.43 6.50
CA LYS A 5 -10.98 70.34 5.28
C LYS A 5 -10.40 69.29 4.28
N THR A 6 -11.14 68.37 3.64
CA THR A 6 -11.98 68.45 2.38
C THR A 6 -11.19 68.85 1.11
N TYR A 7 -11.43 68.42 -0.15
CA TYR A 7 -12.52 67.75 -0.94
C TYR A 7 -11.86 66.78 -1.98
N GLY A 8 -12.49 65.94 -2.83
CA GLY A 8 -13.86 65.65 -3.34
C GLY A 8 -13.71 64.66 -4.55
N ASN A 9 -14.68 64.27 -5.39
CA ASN A 9 -16.16 64.39 -5.42
C ASN A 9 -16.79 63.39 -6.44
N PHE A 10 -17.88 62.70 -6.04
CA PHE A 10 -19.12 62.34 -6.77
C PHE A 10 -19.25 62.35 -8.32
N ILE A 11 -19.94 61.32 -8.86
CA ILE A 11 -21.22 61.44 -9.62
C ILE A 11 -22.15 60.26 -9.27
N THR A 12 -23.46 60.51 -9.16
CA THR A 12 -24.54 59.50 -9.03
C THR A 12 -25.61 59.71 -10.12
N ALA A 13 -26.39 58.67 -10.43
CA ALA A 13 -27.64 58.79 -11.19
C ALA A 13 -28.67 57.74 -10.73
N SER A 14 -29.97 58.08 -10.78
CA SER A 14 -31.08 57.29 -10.23
C SER A 14 -32.34 57.49 -11.08
N THR A 15 -33.12 56.41 -11.29
CA THR A 15 -34.56 56.40 -11.63
C THR A 15 -35.08 54.96 -11.51
N LYS A 16 -35.98 54.63 -10.55
CA LYS A 16 -37.46 54.76 -10.51
C LYS A 16 -38.24 53.59 -11.14
N MET A 17 -39.10 52.94 -10.34
CA MET A 17 -40.10 51.94 -10.75
C MET A 17 -41.44 52.59 -11.18
N PRO A 18 -42.36 51.81 -11.77
CA PRO A 18 -43.71 51.69 -11.19
C PRO A 18 -44.21 50.22 -11.07
N ALA A 19 -45.45 50.02 -10.60
CA ALA A 19 -45.95 48.79 -9.95
C ALA A 19 -47.30 48.25 -10.51
N SER A 20 -48.00 47.41 -9.71
CA SER A 20 -49.31 46.71 -9.91
C SER A 20 -49.22 45.27 -10.48
N SER A 21 -50.04 44.29 -10.08
CA SER A 21 -51.22 44.25 -9.15
C SER A 21 -51.34 42.89 -8.40
N GLU A 22 -52.23 42.83 -7.38
CA GLU A 22 -52.47 41.69 -6.47
C GLU A 22 -53.58 40.71 -6.95
N ASN A 23 -53.77 39.62 -6.16
CA ASN A 23 -54.90 38.67 -6.11
C ASN A 23 -54.97 37.60 -7.25
N ASP A 24 -55.48 36.38 -7.06
CA ASP A 24 -56.32 35.81 -5.98
C ASP A 24 -55.85 34.45 -5.42
N LEU A 25 -56.48 34.04 -4.31
CA LEU A 25 -56.38 32.71 -3.69
C LEU A 25 -57.22 31.66 -4.44
N ASP A 26 -56.77 30.40 -4.45
CA ASP A 26 -57.70 29.26 -4.39
C ASP A 26 -57.02 28.00 -3.81
N GLU A 27 -57.68 27.37 -2.84
CA GLU A 27 -57.22 26.11 -2.23
C GLU A 27 -57.70 24.92 -3.06
N HIS A 28 -56.83 24.00 -3.49
CA HIS A 28 -57.25 22.61 -3.71
C HIS A 28 -56.20 21.56 -3.36
N ASN A 29 -56.68 20.57 -2.63
CA ASN A 29 -55.93 19.61 -1.82
C ASN A 29 -55.55 18.37 -2.66
N ILE A 30 -54.26 18.17 -2.99
CA ILE A 30 -53.77 16.93 -3.62
C ILE A 30 -52.55 16.39 -2.87
N LYS A 31 -52.59 15.07 -2.63
CA LYS A 31 -51.70 14.33 -1.73
C LYS A 31 -50.24 14.28 -2.19
N MET A 32 -49.34 14.30 -1.22
CA MET A 32 -47.93 13.91 -1.38
C MET A 32 -47.81 12.53 -2.04
N ASN A 33 -47.05 12.47 -3.14
CA ASN A 33 -46.34 11.27 -3.56
C ASN A 33 -44.90 11.70 -3.87
N GLY A 34 -43.94 11.14 -3.14
CA GLY A 34 -42.53 11.52 -3.29
C GLY A 34 -41.97 11.04 -4.63
N ASN A 35 -41.13 11.86 -5.26
CA ASN A 35 -40.26 11.40 -6.33
C ASN A 35 -38.94 12.19 -6.27
N GLU A 36 -37.87 11.53 -5.82
CA GLU A 36 -36.54 12.11 -5.80
C GLU A 36 -36.01 12.22 -7.24
N THR A 37 -35.67 13.43 -7.68
CA THR A 37 -35.03 13.64 -8.98
C THR A 37 -33.56 13.22 -8.92
N SER A 38 -33.33 11.91 -8.91
CA SER A 38 -32.03 11.33 -9.21
C SER A 38 -31.66 11.65 -10.67
N ARG A 39 -30.48 12.24 -10.90
CA ARG A 39 -29.91 12.31 -12.24
C ARG A 39 -29.54 10.89 -12.65
N SER A 40 -30.29 10.32 -13.58
CA SER A 40 -30.05 8.98 -14.11
C SER A 40 -28.64 8.88 -14.71
N VAL A 41 -27.74 8.18 -14.02
CA VAL A 41 -26.59 7.54 -14.67
C VAL A 41 -27.20 6.57 -15.69
N GLN A 42 -26.91 6.74 -16.97
CA GLN A 42 -27.31 5.76 -17.97
C GLN A 42 -26.63 4.43 -17.63
N SER A 43 -27.43 3.46 -17.19
CA SER A 43 -26.97 2.10 -16.97
C SER A 43 -26.60 1.49 -18.33
N PHE A 44 -25.30 1.45 -18.62
CA PHE A 44 -24.78 0.59 -19.68
C PHE A 44 -25.02 -0.87 -19.27
N SER A 45 -26.16 -1.42 -19.67
CA SER A 45 -26.33 -2.87 -19.79
C SER A 45 -25.31 -3.34 -20.84
N PRO A 46 -24.35 -4.22 -20.50
CA PRO A 46 -23.47 -4.77 -21.52
C PRO A 46 -24.30 -5.56 -22.54
N GLY A 47 -23.82 -5.61 -23.79
CA GLY A 47 -24.51 -6.29 -24.89
C GLY A 47 -24.56 -7.81 -24.72
N VAL A 48 -25.49 -8.30 -23.90
CA VAL A 48 -25.73 -9.75 -23.63
C VAL A 48 -25.93 -10.52 -24.94
N SER A 49 -26.48 -9.85 -25.98
CA SER A 49 -26.67 -10.41 -27.32
C SER A 49 -25.37 -10.80 -28.04
N GLU A 50 -24.27 -10.06 -27.89
CA GLU A 50 -23.01 -10.42 -28.56
C GLU A 50 -22.29 -11.59 -27.86
N LEU A 51 -22.33 -11.62 -26.52
CA LEU A 51 -21.78 -12.74 -25.74
C LEU A 51 -22.47 -14.06 -26.13
N SER A 52 -23.80 -14.07 -26.23
CA SER A 52 -24.57 -15.27 -26.60
C SER A 52 -24.21 -15.86 -27.98
N ASN A 53 -23.72 -15.03 -28.92
CA ASN A 53 -23.27 -15.50 -30.24
C ASN A 53 -21.87 -16.14 -30.19
N ILE A 54 -21.00 -15.67 -29.30
CA ILE A 54 -19.68 -16.27 -29.07
C ILE A 54 -19.81 -17.59 -28.30
N GLU A 55 -20.72 -17.62 -27.31
CA GLU A 55 -21.07 -18.82 -26.54
C GLU A 55 -21.54 -19.96 -27.46
N ALA A 56 -22.51 -19.68 -28.35
CA ALA A 56 -23.06 -20.65 -29.30
C ALA A 56 -22.02 -21.21 -30.29
N ALA A 57 -21.01 -20.42 -30.68
CA ALA A 57 -19.96 -20.86 -31.59
C ALA A 57 -18.97 -21.85 -30.96
N SER A 58 -18.92 -21.95 -29.62
CA SER A 58 -17.89 -22.71 -28.90
C SER A 58 -18.26 -24.16 -28.57
N ASN A 59 -19.55 -24.53 -28.70
CA ASN A 59 -20.13 -25.83 -28.29
C ASN A 59 -19.84 -26.28 -26.83
N ASN A 60 -19.23 -25.42 -26.01
CA ASN A 60 -18.94 -25.69 -24.61
C ASN A 60 -20.04 -25.07 -23.75
N GLN A 61 -20.78 -25.92 -23.03
CA GLN A 61 -21.64 -25.49 -21.94
C GLN A 61 -20.77 -24.73 -20.93
N LEU A 62 -21.02 -23.43 -20.72
CA LEU A 62 -20.23 -22.61 -19.81
C LEU A 62 -20.34 -23.15 -18.38
N VAL A 63 -19.35 -23.92 -17.97
CA VAL A 63 -19.17 -24.33 -16.57
C VAL A 63 -18.67 -23.10 -15.81
N TYR A 64 -19.61 -22.28 -15.36
CA TYR A 64 -19.38 -21.14 -14.46
C TYR A 64 -18.93 -21.66 -13.09
N ASN A 65 -17.65 -22.03 -12.98
CA ASN A 65 -17.06 -22.55 -11.75
C ASN A 65 -16.80 -21.46 -10.71
N GLU A 66 -16.79 -21.88 -9.45
CA GLU A 66 -16.73 -20.97 -8.32
C GLU A 66 -15.36 -20.29 -8.17
N GLN A 67 -15.35 -18.96 -8.22
CA GLN A 67 -14.24 -18.14 -7.71
C GLN A 67 -13.86 -18.57 -6.28
N ARG A 68 -12.61 -18.35 -5.88
CA ARG A 68 -12.15 -18.60 -4.50
C ARG A 68 -13.02 -17.85 -3.48
N LYS A 69 -13.66 -18.60 -2.57
CA LYS A 69 -14.61 -18.07 -1.58
C LYS A 69 -13.95 -17.48 -0.32
N ASP A 70 -12.73 -17.90 0.01
CA ASP A 70 -11.95 -17.43 1.18
C ASP A 70 -10.98 -16.29 0.83
N SER A 71 -11.24 -15.55 -0.26
CA SER A 71 -10.54 -14.29 -0.53
C SER A 71 -10.88 -13.24 0.53
N LEU A 72 -9.88 -12.54 1.06
CA LEU A 72 -10.05 -11.55 2.13
C LEU A 72 -10.95 -10.39 1.68
N ALA A 73 -11.86 -9.92 2.54
CA ALA A 73 -12.74 -8.80 2.20
C ALA A 73 -11.94 -7.48 2.07
N TRP A 74 -12.51 -6.48 1.38
CA TRP A 74 -11.84 -5.18 1.19
C TRP A 74 -11.50 -4.50 2.53
N GLU A 75 -12.44 -4.46 3.46
CA GLU A 75 -12.23 -3.81 4.77
C GLU A 75 -11.19 -4.55 5.61
N GLU A 76 -11.24 -5.89 5.59
CA GLU A 76 -10.31 -6.77 6.29
C GLU A 76 -8.89 -6.59 5.77
N TYR A 77 -8.73 -6.47 4.45
CA TYR A 77 -7.46 -6.19 3.80
C TYR A 77 -6.90 -4.80 4.13
N PHE A 78 -7.73 -3.76 4.12
CA PHE A 78 -7.29 -2.41 4.46
C PHE A 78 -6.93 -2.26 5.94
N MET A 79 -7.69 -2.90 6.83
CA MET A 79 -7.36 -2.95 8.25
C MET A 79 -6.11 -3.82 8.49
N ALA A 80 -5.96 -4.95 7.80
CA ALA A 80 -4.74 -5.77 7.85
C ALA A 80 -3.49 -4.99 7.40
N LEU A 81 -3.60 -4.15 6.35
CA LEU A 81 -2.52 -3.26 5.94
C LEU A 81 -2.19 -2.26 7.06
N ALA A 82 -3.18 -1.64 7.71
CA ALA A 82 -2.93 -0.75 8.84
C ALA A 82 -2.21 -1.46 10.00
N PHE A 83 -2.62 -2.68 10.37
CA PHE A 83 -1.94 -3.47 11.41
C PHE A 83 -0.53 -3.93 11.02
N LEU A 84 -0.33 -4.37 9.78
CA LEU A 84 0.99 -4.72 9.25
C LEU A 84 1.94 -3.51 9.28
N SER A 85 1.41 -2.32 9.00
CA SER A 85 2.15 -1.05 9.06
C SER A 85 2.53 -0.68 10.47
N ALA A 86 1.64 -0.88 11.46
CA ALA A 86 1.95 -0.66 12.87
C ALA A 86 3.20 -1.45 13.31
N GLN A 87 3.42 -2.66 12.79
CA GLN A 87 4.60 -3.48 13.12
C GLN A 87 5.95 -2.83 12.74
N ARG A 88 5.98 -1.83 11.84
CA ARG A 88 7.17 -1.03 11.49
C ARG A 88 7.53 0.04 12.53
N SER A 89 6.61 0.41 13.42
CA SER A 89 6.84 1.44 14.43
C SER A 89 7.98 1.07 15.37
N LYS A 90 8.83 2.04 15.74
CA LYS A 90 9.87 1.85 16.76
C LYS A 90 9.44 2.31 18.16
N ASP A 91 8.17 2.71 18.31
CA ASP A 91 7.60 3.09 19.59
C ASP A 91 7.53 1.88 20.55
N PRO A 92 8.13 1.92 21.74
CA PRO A 92 8.15 0.78 22.66
C PRO A 92 6.77 0.49 23.27
N CYS A 93 5.89 1.49 23.39
CA CYS A 93 4.63 1.34 24.11
C CYS A 93 3.40 1.21 23.21
N SER A 94 3.39 1.87 22.05
CA SER A 94 2.18 2.08 21.27
C SER A 94 2.46 2.02 19.78
N GLN A 95 2.04 0.95 19.11
CA GLN A 95 2.20 0.81 17.66
C GLN A 95 0.87 1.05 16.94
N VAL A 96 0.80 2.14 16.18
CA VAL A 96 -0.39 2.58 15.43
C VAL A 96 -0.06 2.58 13.94
N GLY A 97 -1.01 2.16 13.12
CA GLY A 97 -0.90 2.18 11.67
C GLY A 97 -2.16 2.71 11.00
N ALA A 98 -1.99 3.25 9.79
CA ALA A 98 -3.06 3.84 9.00
C ALA A 98 -2.88 3.49 7.51
N CYS A 99 -3.98 3.22 6.82
CA CYS A 99 -4.05 2.93 5.38
C CYS A 99 -5.12 3.83 4.75
N ILE A 100 -4.74 4.63 3.75
CA ILE A 100 -5.65 5.53 3.04
C ILE A 100 -5.98 4.94 1.68
N VAL A 101 -7.28 4.88 1.36
CA VAL A 101 -7.79 4.27 0.13
C VAL A 101 -8.76 5.20 -0.58
N ASN A 102 -8.83 5.11 -1.90
CA ASN A 102 -9.82 5.86 -2.69
C ASN A 102 -11.16 5.12 -2.83
N GLU A 103 -12.10 5.76 -3.53
CA GLU A 103 -13.43 5.22 -3.87
C GLU A 103 -13.34 3.95 -4.74
N ARG A 104 -12.26 3.80 -5.52
CA ARG A 104 -11.97 2.61 -6.36
C ARG A 104 -11.27 1.49 -5.60
N ASN A 105 -11.21 1.57 -4.26
CA ASN A 105 -10.51 0.61 -3.40
C ASN A 105 -9.00 0.47 -3.70
N GLN A 106 -8.37 1.48 -4.31
CA GLN A 106 -6.92 1.53 -4.49
C GLN A 106 -6.25 2.17 -3.26
N VAL A 107 -5.14 1.59 -2.81
CA VAL A 107 -4.33 2.15 -1.71
C VAL A 107 -3.56 3.38 -2.22
N LEU A 108 -3.81 4.54 -1.61
CA LEU A 108 -3.15 5.81 -1.95
C LEU A 108 -1.89 6.04 -1.12
N SER A 109 -1.92 5.64 0.15
CA SER A 109 -0.79 5.79 1.06
C SER A 109 -0.98 4.96 2.33
N ILE A 110 0.14 4.76 3.03
CA ILE A 110 0.21 4.02 4.27
C ILE A 110 1.12 4.79 5.25
N GLY A 111 0.80 4.72 6.54
CA GLY A 111 1.58 5.33 7.61
C GLY A 111 1.60 4.48 8.87
N TYR A 112 2.61 4.73 9.70
CA TYR A 112 2.74 4.20 11.05
C TYR A 112 3.36 5.29 11.94
N ASN A 113 3.20 5.21 13.26
CA ASN A 113 3.76 6.22 14.16
C ASN A 113 5.28 6.07 14.33
N GLY A 114 6.01 7.19 14.31
CA GLY A 114 7.47 7.22 14.41
C GLY A 114 8.03 8.64 14.44
N MET A 115 9.35 8.77 14.58
CA MET A 115 10.03 10.07 14.55
C MET A 115 10.00 10.68 13.13
N PRO A 116 10.22 12.01 12.99
CA PRO A 116 10.25 12.67 11.68
C PRO A 116 11.34 12.09 10.77
N SER A 117 11.12 12.13 9.46
CA SER A 117 12.09 11.60 8.49
C SER A 117 13.43 12.34 8.58
N GLY A 118 14.52 11.60 8.77
CA GLY A 118 15.86 12.15 8.94
C GLY A 118 16.32 12.32 10.40
N CYS A 119 15.41 12.22 11.38
CA CYS A 119 15.76 12.20 12.80
C CYS A 119 16.17 10.78 13.22
N PRO A 120 17.41 10.52 13.69
CA PRO A 120 17.81 9.17 14.10
C PRO A 120 17.14 8.78 15.42
N ASP A 121 16.49 7.61 15.46
CA ASP A 121 15.67 7.23 16.62
C ASP A 121 16.45 7.05 17.94
N GLN A 122 17.79 6.90 17.88
CA GLN A 122 18.64 6.86 19.07
C GLN A 122 18.90 8.23 19.72
N ASP A 123 18.71 9.32 18.96
CA ASP A 123 18.92 10.69 19.43
C ASP A 123 17.60 11.33 19.92
N MET A 124 16.49 10.59 19.81
CA MET A 124 15.12 11.05 20.10
C MET A 124 14.58 10.39 21.38
N CYS A 125 13.87 11.15 22.20
CA CYS A 125 13.25 10.62 23.41
C CYS A 125 11.99 9.79 23.08
N TRP A 126 11.92 8.56 23.61
CA TRP A 126 10.72 7.72 23.54
C TRP A 126 9.91 7.69 24.85
N GLY A 127 10.47 8.29 25.91
CA GLY A 127 9.83 8.43 27.21
C GLY A 127 8.54 9.26 27.21
N LYS A 128 7.80 9.13 28.32
CA LYS A 128 6.44 9.68 28.49
C LYS A 128 6.18 10.33 29.85
N LYS A 129 7.12 10.25 30.78
CA LYS A 129 6.94 10.53 32.21
C LYS A 129 7.90 11.60 32.76
N ASP A 130 8.71 12.22 31.90
CA ASP A 130 9.60 13.30 32.34
C ASP A 130 8.76 14.53 32.73
N PRO A 131 9.04 15.21 33.85
CA PRO A 131 8.37 16.46 34.23
C PRO A 131 8.49 17.59 33.19
N LEU A 132 9.53 17.56 32.34
CA LEU A 132 9.73 18.49 31.24
C LEU A 132 9.14 17.91 29.95
N GLU A 133 8.11 18.55 29.39
CA GLU A 133 7.44 18.06 28.17
C GLU A 133 8.38 17.87 26.98
N ILE A 134 9.44 18.69 26.89
CA ILE A 134 10.47 18.62 25.84
C ILE A 134 11.29 17.31 25.87
N ASN A 135 11.29 16.59 26.99
CA ASN A 135 11.96 15.29 27.14
C ASN A 135 11.01 14.11 26.87
N ASN A 136 9.73 14.37 26.57
CA ASN A 136 8.75 13.34 26.25
C ASN A 136 8.50 13.23 24.74
N LYS A 137 8.29 12.00 24.25
CA LYS A 137 8.09 11.72 22.82
C LYS A 137 6.94 12.49 22.17
N TYR A 138 5.96 12.93 22.97
CA TYR A 138 4.73 13.58 22.50
C TYR A 138 4.99 14.89 21.71
N MET A 139 6.15 15.53 21.93
CA MET A 139 6.56 16.73 21.19
C MET A 139 7.12 16.43 19.79
N TYR A 140 7.51 15.18 19.50
CA TYR A 140 8.26 14.81 18.29
C TYR A 140 7.61 13.69 17.46
N VAL A 141 6.86 12.79 18.08
CA VAL A 141 6.33 11.60 17.40
C VAL A 141 5.26 11.97 16.38
N CYS A 142 5.53 11.68 15.11
CA CYS A 142 4.54 11.76 14.05
C CYS A 142 3.54 10.59 14.18
N HIS A 143 2.26 10.92 14.22
CA HIS A 143 1.17 9.95 14.24
C HIS A 143 1.03 9.19 12.90
N ALA A 144 0.40 8.01 12.93
CA ALA A 144 0.24 7.17 11.74
C ALA A 144 -0.61 7.84 10.65
N GLU A 145 -1.66 8.55 11.06
CA GLU A 145 -2.59 9.29 10.20
C GLU A 145 -1.88 10.47 9.51
N LEU A 146 -1.07 11.22 10.27
CA LEU A 146 -0.21 12.29 9.73
C LEU A 146 0.76 11.71 8.70
N ASN A 147 1.48 10.64 9.06
CA ASN A 147 2.43 10.01 8.16
C ASN A 147 1.74 9.45 6.90
N ALA A 148 0.54 8.88 6.99
CA ALA A 148 -0.22 8.44 5.81
C ALA A 148 -0.61 9.62 4.90
N ILE A 149 -1.08 10.75 5.44
CA ILE A 149 -1.47 11.93 4.66
C ILE A 149 -0.25 12.61 3.98
N VAL A 150 0.91 12.59 4.64
CA VAL A 150 2.16 13.20 4.15
C VAL A 150 2.89 12.27 3.16
N ASN A 151 2.90 10.96 3.39
CA ASN A 151 3.59 9.97 2.54
C ASN A 151 2.86 9.63 1.23
N LYS A 152 1.69 10.24 0.94
CA LYS A 152 1.00 10.02 -0.33
C LYS A 152 1.89 10.43 -1.51
N ASN A 153 1.88 9.60 -2.55
CA ASN A 153 2.51 9.92 -3.82
C ASN A 153 1.51 10.52 -4.82
N SER A 154 0.21 10.43 -4.52
CA SER A 154 -0.89 11.02 -5.29
C SER A 154 -1.02 12.52 -5.04
N ALA A 155 -1.63 13.22 -6.01
CA ALA A 155 -1.90 14.65 -5.91
C ALA A 155 -2.70 15.02 -4.65
N ASP A 156 -3.74 14.24 -4.31
CA ASP A 156 -4.44 14.33 -3.04
C ASP A 156 -4.97 12.96 -2.55
N VAL A 157 -5.74 12.99 -1.45
CA VAL A 157 -6.47 11.86 -0.86
C VAL A 157 -7.96 12.20 -0.68
N ARG A 158 -8.48 13.13 -1.49
CA ARG A 158 -9.83 13.69 -1.37
C ARG A 158 -10.88 12.65 -1.78
N GLY A 159 -11.98 12.59 -1.04
CA GLY A 159 -12.97 11.50 -1.18
C GLY A 159 -12.47 10.16 -0.65
N GLY A 160 -11.21 10.09 -0.19
CA GLY A 160 -10.63 8.89 0.38
C GLY A 160 -11.20 8.53 1.76
N ARG A 161 -10.88 7.31 2.18
CA ARG A 161 -11.24 6.73 3.47
C ARG A 161 -9.96 6.29 4.17
N VAL A 162 -9.86 6.51 5.48
CA VAL A 162 -8.70 6.06 6.28
C VAL A 162 -9.08 4.92 7.21
N TYR A 163 -8.41 3.78 7.05
CA TYR A 163 -8.46 2.64 7.96
C TYR A 163 -7.34 2.80 8.98
N VAL A 164 -7.64 2.83 10.28
CA VAL A 164 -6.68 3.17 11.34
C VAL A 164 -6.83 2.27 12.56
N THR A 165 -5.72 1.83 13.17
CA THR A 165 -5.78 0.88 14.30
C THR A 165 -6.26 1.51 15.62
N LEU A 166 -6.22 2.84 15.74
CA LEU A 166 -6.68 3.61 16.89
C LEU A 166 -7.42 4.88 16.45
N PHE A 167 -8.47 5.29 17.16
CA PHE A 167 -9.26 6.48 16.83
C PHE A 167 -8.38 7.74 16.82
N PRO A 168 -8.47 8.60 15.78
CA PRO A 168 -7.56 9.72 15.61
C PRO A 168 -7.74 10.80 16.69
N CYS A 169 -6.62 11.39 17.13
CA CYS A 169 -6.64 12.57 18.00
C CYS A 169 -7.17 13.81 17.27
N ASN A 170 -7.44 14.88 18.00
CA ASN A 170 -7.96 16.14 17.42
C ASN A 170 -7.01 16.77 16.38
N GLU A 171 -5.69 16.64 16.53
CA GLU A 171 -4.73 17.13 15.53
C GLU A 171 -4.77 16.29 14.24
N CYS A 172 -4.86 14.97 14.36
CA CYS A 172 -5.05 14.10 13.20
C CYS A 172 -6.42 14.32 12.54
N ALA A 173 -7.48 14.60 13.31
CA ALA A 173 -8.79 14.98 12.76
C ALA A 173 -8.73 16.27 11.94
N LYS A 174 -7.97 17.29 12.37
CA LYS A 174 -7.72 18.49 11.53
C LYS A 174 -7.08 18.11 10.20
N LEU A 175 -6.06 17.26 10.21
CA LEU A 175 -5.37 16.81 8.98
C LEU A 175 -6.29 15.99 8.07
N ILE A 176 -7.09 15.07 8.62
CA ILE A 176 -8.11 14.28 7.91
C ILE A 176 -9.12 15.21 7.22
N ILE A 177 -9.65 16.20 7.95
CA ILE A 177 -10.59 17.21 7.42
C ILE A 177 -9.96 18.05 6.31
N GLN A 178 -8.75 18.58 6.52
CA GLN A 178 -8.09 19.48 5.57
C GLN A 178 -7.57 18.76 4.32
N SER A 179 -7.21 17.48 4.43
CA SER A 179 -6.84 16.64 3.29
C SER A 179 -8.03 16.16 2.45
N GLY A 180 -9.27 16.33 2.94
CA GLY A 180 -10.50 16.01 2.22
C GLY A 180 -10.91 14.53 2.29
N ILE A 181 -10.39 13.79 3.26
CA ILE A 181 -10.84 12.43 3.60
C ILE A 181 -12.27 12.50 4.16
N VAL A 182 -13.15 11.59 3.74
CA VAL A 182 -14.59 11.62 4.04
C VAL A 182 -15.05 10.55 5.03
N GLU A 183 -14.24 9.50 5.26
CA GLU A 183 -14.54 8.44 6.22
C GLU A 183 -13.31 8.03 7.06
N VAL A 184 -13.53 7.80 8.35
CA VAL A 184 -12.57 7.18 9.29
C VAL A 184 -13.11 5.82 9.76
N VAL A 185 -12.46 4.73 9.35
CA VAL A 185 -12.76 3.36 9.81
C VAL A 185 -11.73 2.95 10.86
N TYR A 186 -12.11 2.98 12.14
CA TYR A 186 -11.18 2.78 13.25
C TYR A 186 -11.35 1.41 13.90
N PHE A 187 -10.26 0.75 14.28
CA PHE A 187 -10.34 -0.51 15.03
C PHE A 187 -10.70 -0.29 16.51
N SER A 188 -9.97 0.60 17.18
CA SER A 188 -10.14 0.86 18.62
C SER A 188 -10.46 2.33 18.94
N ASP A 189 -11.30 2.53 19.95
CA ASP A 189 -11.60 3.83 20.57
C ASP A 189 -11.38 3.75 22.10
N LYS A 190 -10.34 3.02 22.53
CA LYS A 190 -9.95 2.84 23.95
C LYS A 190 -9.61 4.13 24.72
N HIS A 191 -9.65 5.27 24.03
CA HIS A 191 -9.33 6.59 24.56
C HIS A 191 -10.50 7.57 24.35
N CYS A 192 -11.72 7.06 24.19
CA CYS A 192 -12.95 7.81 23.99
C CYS A 192 -13.16 8.95 25.01
N ASP A 193 -12.73 8.74 26.26
CA ASP A 193 -12.90 9.69 27.36
C ASP A 193 -11.88 10.85 27.38
N LYS A 194 -10.79 10.76 26.59
CA LYS A 194 -9.81 11.85 26.51
C LYS A 194 -10.41 13.04 25.76
N ASP A 195 -10.13 14.25 26.22
CA ASP A 195 -10.68 15.46 25.61
C ASP A 195 -10.18 15.68 24.17
N SER A 196 -8.97 15.22 23.84
CA SER A 196 -8.48 15.16 22.46
C SER A 196 -9.33 14.24 21.56
N THR A 197 -9.89 13.14 22.09
CA THR A 197 -10.80 12.25 21.36
C THR A 197 -12.20 12.84 21.25
N LYS A 198 -12.70 13.49 22.30
CA LYS A 198 -13.99 14.21 22.28
C LYS A 198 -13.95 15.37 21.27
N ALA A 199 -12.87 16.17 21.28
CA ALA A 199 -12.64 17.24 20.32
C ALA A 199 -12.47 16.70 18.89
N SER A 200 -11.80 15.56 18.70
CA SER A 200 -11.72 14.86 17.42
C SER A 200 -13.11 14.52 16.86
N LYS A 201 -13.94 13.83 17.65
CA LYS A 201 -15.34 13.51 17.28
C LYS A 201 -16.16 14.76 16.99
N PHE A 202 -16.03 15.82 17.79
CA PHE A 202 -16.68 17.10 17.56
C PHE A 202 -16.30 17.71 16.20
N LEU A 203 -15.01 17.77 15.87
CA LEU A 203 -14.51 18.30 14.60
C LEU A 203 -15.01 17.49 13.40
N LEU A 204 -14.92 16.16 13.47
CA LEU A 204 -15.38 15.25 12.40
C LEU A 204 -16.88 15.42 12.16
N ASN A 205 -17.70 15.39 13.22
CA ASN A 205 -19.14 15.62 13.14
C ASN A 205 -19.48 17.02 12.60
N LYS A 206 -18.76 18.07 13.05
CA LYS A 206 -19.00 19.45 12.61
C LYS A 206 -18.68 19.66 11.13
N ARG A 207 -17.71 18.92 10.58
CA ARG A 207 -17.37 18.93 9.16
C ARG A 207 -18.25 18.01 8.32
N GLY A 208 -18.84 16.96 8.90
CA GLY A 208 -19.51 15.88 8.18
C GLY A 208 -18.54 14.83 7.62
N VAL A 209 -17.43 14.56 8.31
CA VAL A 209 -16.58 13.39 8.04
C VAL A 209 -17.17 12.21 8.82
N TYR A 210 -17.58 11.16 8.11
CA TYR A 210 -18.16 9.99 8.74
C TYR A 210 -17.09 9.20 9.51
N TYR A 211 -17.46 8.58 10.63
CA TYR A 211 -16.58 7.65 11.32
C TYR A 211 -17.38 6.48 11.88
N ARG A 212 -16.77 5.29 11.84
CA ARG A 212 -17.36 4.07 12.39
C ARG A 212 -16.30 3.11 12.88
N LYS A 213 -16.66 2.29 13.87
CA LYS A 213 -15.83 1.18 14.30
C LYS A 213 -15.79 0.12 13.20
N TYR A 214 -14.60 -0.39 12.92
CA TYR A 214 -14.38 -1.53 12.07
C TYR A 214 -15.11 -2.76 12.61
N ALA A 215 -15.80 -3.50 11.74
CA ALA A 215 -16.62 -4.65 12.08
C ALA A 215 -16.30 -5.82 11.15
N SER A 216 -15.61 -6.82 11.68
CA SER A 216 -15.40 -8.14 11.06
C SER A 216 -15.29 -9.19 12.17
N SER A 217 -15.59 -10.45 11.83
CA SER A 217 -15.34 -11.62 12.67
C SER A 217 -13.87 -12.08 12.68
N LEU A 218 -13.02 -11.51 11.82
CA LEU A 218 -11.61 -11.88 11.70
C LEU A 218 -10.79 -11.29 12.85
N THR A 219 -10.39 -12.14 13.81
CA THR A 219 -9.62 -11.76 15.02
C THR A 219 -8.10 -11.91 14.86
N GLN A 220 -7.65 -12.72 13.91
CA GLN A 220 -6.24 -12.94 13.60
C GLN A 220 -6.06 -13.25 12.11
N LEU A 221 -4.99 -12.74 11.51
CA LEU A 221 -4.54 -13.11 10.17
C LEU A 221 -3.08 -13.57 10.19
N ARG A 222 -2.84 -14.81 9.78
CA ARG A 222 -1.49 -15.37 9.65
C ARG A 222 -1.02 -15.28 8.18
N LEU A 223 0.06 -14.56 7.92
CA LEU A 223 0.70 -14.47 6.61
C LEU A 223 1.94 -15.37 6.59
N GLU A 224 1.73 -16.65 6.30
CA GLU A 224 2.83 -17.57 5.99
C GLU A 224 3.35 -17.25 4.58
N PHE A 225 4.66 -17.05 4.43
CA PHE A 225 5.30 -16.84 3.13
C PHE A 225 5.56 -18.20 2.50
N ASN A 226 4.49 -18.83 2.04
CA ASN A 226 4.49 -20.11 1.35
C ASN A 226 3.82 -19.91 -0.02
N PHE A 227 4.44 -20.39 -1.09
CA PHE A 227 3.86 -20.35 -2.43
C PHE A 227 3.58 -21.76 -2.93
N ASN A 228 2.37 -22.23 -2.65
CA ASN A 228 1.91 -23.57 -3.04
C ASN A 228 1.32 -23.53 -4.45
N ALA A 229 2.16 -23.35 -5.47
CA ALA A 229 1.78 -23.78 -6.81
C ALA A 229 1.71 -25.32 -6.82
N VAL A 230 0.65 -25.89 -7.37
CA VAL A 230 0.55 -27.34 -7.58
C VAL A 230 1.55 -27.74 -8.67
N THR A 231 2.77 -28.08 -8.26
CA THR A 231 3.84 -28.50 -9.15
C THR A 231 3.66 -29.96 -9.56
N GLN A 232 3.25 -30.18 -10.82
CA GLN A 232 3.49 -31.47 -11.46
C GLN A 232 5.00 -31.66 -11.56
N GLN A 233 5.54 -32.64 -10.82
CA GLN A 233 6.96 -32.94 -10.82
C GLN A 233 7.36 -33.64 -12.12
N THR A 234 8.17 -32.98 -12.94
CA THR A 234 9.01 -33.64 -13.96
C THR A 234 10.48 -33.47 -13.56
N SER A 235 11.24 -34.56 -13.64
CA SER A 235 12.59 -34.69 -13.10
C SER A 235 13.61 -33.71 -13.72
N VAL A 236 14.51 -33.19 -12.87
CA VAL A 236 15.53 -32.20 -13.23
C VAL A 236 16.91 -32.85 -13.30
N ALA A 237 17.50 -32.94 -14.50
CA ALA A 237 18.90 -33.34 -14.70
C ALA A 237 19.42 -33.00 -16.13
N ALA A 238 19.43 -31.72 -16.54
CA ALA A 238 20.02 -31.31 -17.83
C ALA A 238 20.35 -29.81 -18.01
N THR A 239 19.71 -28.89 -17.28
CA THR A 239 19.54 -27.50 -17.76
C THR A 239 20.43 -26.44 -17.10
N GLN A 240 21.30 -26.80 -16.16
CA GLN A 240 22.14 -25.83 -15.45
C GLN A 240 23.27 -25.27 -16.35
N ASP A 241 23.97 -26.15 -17.07
CA ASP A 241 25.14 -25.80 -17.90
C ASP A 241 24.77 -24.95 -19.12
N ALA A 242 23.61 -25.21 -19.73
CA ALA A 242 23.13 -24.49 -20.92
C ALA A 242 22.88 -22.99 -20.68
N VAL A 243 22.47 -22.62 -19.46
CA VAL A 243 22.21 -21.21 -19.09
C VAL A 243 23.51 -20.46 -18.84
N GLN A 244 24.53 -21.11 -18.27
CA GLN A 244 25.85 -20.50 -18.09
C GLN A 244 26.57 -20.27 -19.42
N GLN A 245 26.49 -21.22 -20.36
CA GLN A 245 27.08 -21.08 -21.69
C GLN A 245 26.43 -19.93 -22.49
N LEU A 246 25.09 -19.87 -22.53
CA LEU A 246 24.39 -18.81 -23.28
C LEU A 246 24.67 -17.40 -22.72
N CYS A 247 24.90 -17.29 -21.40
CA CYS A 247 25.27 -16.04 -20.74
C CYS A 247 26.73 -15.62 -20.99
N SER A 248 27.67 -16.54 -21.28
CA SER A 248 29.02 -16.17 -21.73
C SER A 248 29.01 -15.71 -23.20
N ASP A 249 28.26 -16.42 -24.05
CA ASP A 249 28.22 -16.12 -25.49
C ASP A 249 27.63 -14.73 -25.76
N LEU A 250 26.59 -14.32 -25.03
CA LEU A 250 25.99 -12.99 -25.15
C LEU A 250 26.92 -11.85 -24.71
N ARG A 251 27.82 -12.07 -23.73
CA ARG A 251 28.81 -11.05 -23.32
C ARG A 251 29.85 -10.81 -24.42
N ASN A 252 30.21 -11.84 -25.18
CA ASN A 252 31.14 -11.71 -26.31
C ASN A 252 30.50 -11.01 -27.54
N CYS A 253 29.17 -10.97 -27.65
CA CYS A 253 28.47 -10.27 -28.74
C CYS A 253 28.29 -8.77 -28.51
N CYS A 254 28.46 -8.28 -27.28
CA CYS A 254 28.24 -6.89 -26.91
C CYS A 254 29.57 -6.23 -26.51
N ASN A 255 30.32 -5.74 -27.50
CA ASN A 255 31.49 -4.88 -27.27
C ASN A 255 31.04 -3.54 -26.62
N VAL A 256 30.99 -3.54 -25.29
CA VAL A 256 30.92 -2.35 -24.44
C VAL A 256 32.10 -2.43 -23.48
N GLU A 257 33.18 -1.72 -23.79
CA GLU A 257 34.33 -1.61 -22.90
C GLU A 257 33.95 -0.79 -21.65
N THR A 258 33.66 -1.48 -20.55
CA THR A 258 33.61 -0.84 -19.23
C THR A 258 34.92 -1.09 -18.49
N ASN A 259 35.83 -0.11 -18.54
CA ASN A 259 37.03 -0.09 -17.71
C ASN A 259 36.64 -0.01 -16.22
N ALA A 260 36.90 -1.09 -15.48
CA ALA A 260 36.83 -1.12 -14.03
C ALA A 260 37.93 -2.03 -13.47
N ASN A 261 39.15 -1.49 -13.32
CA ASN A 261 40.22 -2.16 -12.59
C ASN A 261 39.85 -2.25 -11.10
N VAL A 262 39.57 -3.46 -10.62
CA VAL A 262 39.50 -3.75 -9.19
C VAL A 262 40.91 -3.93 -8.66
N VAL A 263 41.42 -2.93 -7.94
CA VAL A 263 42.62 -3.08 -7.12
C VAL A 263 42.20 -3.49 -5.72
N CYS A 264 42.54 -4.71 -5.32
CA CYS A 264 42.47 -5.12 -3.92
C CYS A 264 43.66 -4.53 -3.16
N SER A 265 43.42 -3.65 -2.19
CA SER A 265 44.41 -3.22 -1.21
C SER A 265 44.21 -3.99 0.10
N GLU A 266 45.10 -4.93 0.39
CA GLU A 266 45.28 -5.48 1.74
C GLU A 266 46.08 -4.46 2.56
N ASP A 267 45.47 -3.89 3.61
CA ASP A 267 46.20 -3.06 4.59
C ASP A 267 46.33 -3.80 5.92
N THR A 268 47.46 -4.49 6.08
CA THR A 268 47.93 -4.98 7.37
C THR A 268 48.74 -3.88 8.07
N ASN A 269 48.29 -3.42 9.23
CA ASN A 269 49.17 -2.71 10.17
C ASN A 269 48.66 -2.80 11.61
N ALA A 270 49.08 -3.85 12.31
CA ALA A 270 49.07 -3.88 13.77
C ALA A 270 50.32 -3.16 14.30
N ARG A 271 50.13 -2.08 15.07
CA ARG A 271 51.17 -1.53 15.95
C ARG A 271 50.59 -1.38 17.34
N GLY A 272 51.19 -2.08 18.30
CA GLY A 272 50.76 -2.04 19.70
C GLY A 272 51.20 -0.76 20.40
N LEU A 273 50.39 -0.33 21.36
CA LEU A 273 50.76 0.59 22.43
C LEU A 273 50.19 0.03 23.74
N GLU A 274 51.02 0.04 24.78
CA GLU A 274 50.75 -0.51 26.11
C GLU A 274 49.67 0.29 26.88
N PRO A 275 48.95 -0.32 27.84
CA PRO A 275 47.89 0.34 28.58
C PRO A 275 48.44 1.21 29.74
N THR A 276 48.20 2.51 29.69
CA THR A 276 48.36 3.38 30.86
C THR A 276 47.12 3.31 31.76
N SER A 277 47.34 3.10 33.05
CA SER A 277 46.28 2.98 34.05
C SER A 277 45.63 4.33 34.38
N THR A 278 44.30 4.35 34.56
CA THR A 278 43.65 5.33 35.46
C THR A 278 42.20 4.96 35.82
N ALA A 279 41.89 5.06 37.11
CA ALA A 279 40.57 5.28 37.72
C ALA A 279 39.35 4.47 37.21
N THR A 280 39.13 3.30 37.83
CA THR A 280 37.79 2.69 37.94
C THR A 280 36.86 3.64 38.68
N THR A 281 36.07 4.42 37.93
CA THR A 281 34.91 5.12 38.49
C THR A 281 33.69 4.26 38.18
N THR A 282 33.22 3.49 39.16
CA THR A 282 32.04 2.63 39.02
C THR A 282 30.79 3.49 38.99
N ALA A 283 30.59 4.22 37.90
CA ALA A 283 29.32 4.82 37.59
C ALA A 283 28.32 3.67 37.41
N THR A 284 27.41 3.52 38.38
CA THR A 284 26.24 2.67 38.25
C THR A 284 25.41 3.24 37.11
N LEU A 285 25.65 2.73 35.89
CA LEU A 285 24.77 2.94 34.75
C LEU A 285 23.39 2.42 35.15
N SER A 286 22.52 3.35 35.51
CA SER A 286 21.09 3.12 35.55
C SER A 286 20.71 2.59 34.17
N LEU A 287 20.32 1.31 34.11
CA LEU A 287 19.77 0.73 32.90
C LEU A 287 18.52 1.54 32.56
N ALA A 288 18.58 2.28 31.45
CA ALA A 288 17.47 3.10 30.99
C ALA A 288 16.19 2.25 30.88
N ASP A 289 15.06 2.80 31.29
CA ASP A 289 13.77 2.10 31.23
C ASP A 289 13.51 1.67 29.77
N PRO A 290 13.25 0.38 29.49
CA PRO A 290 12.99 -0.09 28.12
C PRO A 290 11.81 0.61 27.42
N SER A 291 10.93 1.29 28.17
CA SER A 291 9.84 2.12 27.64
C SER A 291 10.28 3.53 27.21
N GLU A 292 11.53 3.93 27.48
CA GLU A 292 12.12 5.23 27.11
C GLU A 292 13.09 5.16 25.92
N LEU A 293 13.39 3.95 25.45
CA LEU A 293 14.25 3.67 24.28
C LEU A 293 13.42 3.18 23.07
N PRO A 294 13.89 3.37 21.82
CA PRO A 294 13.25 2.78 20.66
C PRO A 294 13.27 1.24 20.73
N ARG A 295 12.25 0.59 20.16
CA ARG A 295 12.24 -0.88 20.01
C ARG A 295 13.52 -1.35 19.30
N PRO A 296 14.23 -2.34 19.85
CA PRO A 296 15.49 -2.81 19.27
C PRO A 296 15.27 -3.47 17.90
N SER A 297 16.34 -3.55 17.10
CA SER A 297 16.29 -4.26 15.82
C SER A 297 15.79 -5.70 16.00
N GLY A 298 14.91 -6.17 15.12
CA GLY A 298 14.24 -7.47 15.23
C GLY A 298 12.94 -7.48 16.06
N ALA A 299 12.74 -6.53 16.98
CA ALA A 299 11.45 -6.35 17.68
C ALA A 299 10.37 -5.67 16.82
N TYR A 300 10.76 -5.09 15.68
CA TYR A 300 9.91 -4.59 14.63
C TYR A 300 10.25 -5.27 13.30
N ILE A 301 9.27 -5.38 12.39
CA ILE A 301 9.45 -6.02 11.08
C ILE A 301 10.44 -5.22 10.22
N SER A 302 11.34 -5.88 9.48
CA SER A 302 12.31 -5.20 8.61
C SER A 302 11.62 -4.56 7.39
N TRP A 303 12.35 -3.76 6.59
CA TRP A 303 11.78 -3.18 5.36
C TRP A 303 11.50 -4.25 4.29
N GLU A 304 12.47 -5.13 4.03
CA GLU A 304 12.31 -6.25 3.08
C GLU A 304 11.14 -7.16 3.50
N GLU A 305 11.06 -7.50 4.80
CA GLU A 305 9.97 -8.28 5.38
C GLU A 305 8.62 -7.59 5.24
N TYR A 306 8.56 -6.29 5.49
CA TYR A 306 7.33 -5.51 5.38
C TYR A 306 6.81 -5.44 3.94
N PHE A 307 7.66 -5.15 2.96
CA PHE A 307 7.23 -5.06 1.57
C PHE A 307 6.82 -6.42 0.98
N MET A 308 7.53 -7.49 1.35
CA MET A 308 7.13 -8.85 1.01
C MET A 308 5.83 -9.26 1.73
N ALA A 309 5.63 -8.87 2.99
CA ALA A 309 4.37 -9.08 3.70
C ALA A 309 3.19 -8.36 3.04
N VAL A 310 3.39 -7.13 2.55
CA VAL A 310 2.36 -6.40 1.78
C VAL A 310 2.02 -7.13 0.48
N ALA A 311 3.01 -7.71 -0.22
CA ALA A 311 2.77 -8.55 -1.39
C ALA A 311 1.95 -9.81 -1.02
N PHE A 312 2.35 -10.59 -0.02
CA PHE A 312 1.59 -11.77 0.44
C PHE A 312 0.18 -11.45 0.97
N LEU A 313 0.02 -10.33 1.70
CA LEU A 313 -1.30 -9.85 2.13
C LEU A 313 -2.18 -9.49 0.95
N SER A 314 -1.60 -8.92 -0.11
CA SER A 314 -2.32 -8.59 -1.34
C SER A 314 -2.69 -9.83 -2.14
N ALA A 315 -1.86 -10.87 -2.15
CA ALA A 315 -2.21 -12.17 -2.73
C ALA A 315 -3.50 -12.76 -2.11
N ARG A 316 -3.79 -12.51 -0.83
CA ARG A 316 -5.06 -12.94 -0.18
C ARG A 316 -6.32 -12.32 -0.77
N ARG A 317 -6.20 -11.30 -1.62
CA ARG A 317 -7.31 -10.69 -2.37
C ARG A 317 -7.61 -11.38 -3.70
N SER A 318 -6.68 -12.19 -4.20
CA SER A 318 -6.87 -12.95 -5.43
C SER A 318 -8.03 -13.94 -5.28
N LYS A 319 -8.89 -13.93 -6.30
CA LYS A 319 -10.05 -14.81 -6.46
C LYS A 319 -9.73 -16.07 -7.27
N ASP A 320 -8.51 -16.18 -7.79
CA ASP A 320 -8.03 -17.37 -8.47
C ASP A 320 -7.92 -18.52 -7.44
N PRO A 321 -8.60 -19.67 -7.66
CA PRO A 321 -8.56 -20.79 -6.72
C PRO A 321 -7.25 -21.58 -6.76
N ALA A 322 -6.46 -21.46 -7.84
CA ALA A 322 -5.25 -22.25 -8.06
C ALA A 322 -3.95 -21.48 -7.77
N VAL A 323 -3.86 -20.19 -8.12
CA VAL A 323 -2.62 -19.42 -7.99
C VAL A 323 -2.91 -18.01 -7.50
N GLN A 324 -2.41 -17.65 -6.32
CA GLN A 324 -2.57 -16.31 -5.75
C GLN A 324 -1.22 -15.58 -5.70
N VAL A 325 -1.05 -14.60 -6.58
CA VAL A 325 0.14 -13.74 -6.68
C VAL A 325 -0.20 -12.37 -6.13
N GLY A 326 0.73 -11.78 -5.40
CA GLY A 326 0.66 -10.40 -4.94
C GLY A 326 1.96 -9.66 -5.21
N ALA A 327 1.86 -8.34 -5.36
CA ALA A 327 2.95 -7.46 -5.72
C ALA A 327 2.86 -6.12 -4.98
N CYS A 328 4.00 -5.60 -4.55
CA CYS A 328 4.16 -4.34 -3.84
C CYS A 328 5.31 -3.56 -4.48
N LEU A 329 5.02 -2.37 -5.00
CA LEU A 329 5.98 -1.53 -5.71
C LEU A 329 6.37 -0.34 -4.82
N VAL A 330 7.67 -0.12 -4.66
CA VAL A 330 8.25 0.75 -3.63
C VAL A 330 9.29 1.66 -4.25
N ASN A 331 9.30 2.95 -3.87
CA ASN A 331 10.31 3.91 -4.33
C ASN A 331 11.58 3.92 -3.45
N ASP A 332 12.58 4.70 -3.85
CA ASP A 332 13.86 4.79 -3.12
C ASP A 332 13.70 5.38 -1.69
N GLU A 333 12.68 6.22 -1.44
CA GLU A 333 12.31 6.70 -0.09
C GLU A 333 11.51 5.69 0.75
N ARG A 334 11.41 4.42 0.31
CA ARG A 334 10.70 3.32 1.01
C ARG A 334 9.19 3.56 1.16
N ARG A 335 8.59 4.35 0.25
CA ARG A 335 7.14 4.54 0.15
C ARG A 335 6.55 3.57 -0.85
N ILE A 336 5.40 3.01 -0.52
CA ILE A 336 4.65 2.13 -1.42
C ILE A 336 3.95 3.01 -2.46
N VAL A 337 4.33 2.85 -3.73
CA VAL A 337 3.79 3.61 -4.87
C VAL A 337 2.69 2.86 -5.60
N GLY A 338 2.57 1.53 -5.43
CA GLY A 338 1.56 0.71 -6.08
C GLY A 338 1.45 -0.67 -5.45
N ILE A 339 0.25 -1.24 -5.45
CA ILE A 339 -0.03 -2.59 -4.92
C ILE A 339 -0.91 -3.33 -5.93
N GLY A 340 -0.61 -4.61 -6.14
CA GLY A 340 -1.33 -5.48 -7.06
C GLY A 340 -1.51 -6.90 -6.54
N TYR A 341 -2.50 -7.58 -7.11
CA TYR A 341 -2.74 -9.01 -6.97
C TYR A 341 -3.32 -9.51 -8.28
N ASN A 342 -3.22 -10.82 -8.57
CA ASN A 342 -3.79 -11.34 -9.81
C ASN A 342 -5.33 -11.38 -9.73
N GLY A 343 -5.99 -10.98 -10.82
CA GLY A 343 -7.45 -10.83 -10.88
C GLY A 343 -7.91 -10.32 -12.24
N LEU A 344 -9.23 -10.27 -12.45
CA LEU A 344 -9.80 -9.77 -13.71
C LEU A 344 -9.67 -8.23 -13.83
N PRO A 345 -9.76 -7.67 -15.05
CA PRO A 345 -9.76 -6.22 -15.27
C PRO A 345 -10.92 -5.53 -14.57
N ASN A 346 -10.71 -4.26 -14.20
CA ASN A 346 -11.73 -3.42 -13.57
C ASN A 346 -13.02 -3.40 -14.41
N GLY A 347 -14.15 -3.75 -13.80
CA GLY A 347 -15.48 -3.79 -14.44
C GLY A 347 -15.87 -5.15 -15.03
N VAL A 348 -14.95 -6.11 -15.13
CA VAL A 348 -15.28 -7.50 -15.51
C VAL A 348 -15.80 -8.25 -14.28
N HIS A 349 -16.93 -8.92 -14.41
CA HIS A 349 -17.56 -9.66 -13.31
C HIS A 349 -16.99 -11.08 -13.22
N ASP A 350 -16.55 -11.52 -12.03
CA ASP A 350 -15.86 -12.81 -11.84
C ASP A 350 -16.66 -14.06 -12.23
N ALA A 351 -17.99 -13.94 -12.29
CA ALA A 351 -18.87 -15.01 -12.76
C ALA A 351 -18.81 -15.26 -14.28
N LEU A 352 -18.14 -14.39 -15.05
CA LEU A 352 -18.07 -14.48 -16.52
C LEU A 352 -16.81 -15.20 -17.04
N VAL A 353 -15.89 -15.61 -16.15
CA VAL A 353 -14.62 -16.25 -16.54
C VAL A 353 -14.48 -17.61 -15.84
N ASN A 354 -14.12 -18.65 -16.58
CA ASN A 354 -13.87 -19.97 -16.02
C ASN A 354 -12.47 -20.06 -15.39
N TRP A 355 -12.39 -19.87 -14.09
CA TRP A 355 -11.15 -19.93 -13.28
C TRP A 355 -10.40 -21.26 -13.33
N HIS A 356 -11.02 -22.34 -13.84
CA HIS A 356 -10.43 -23.67 -13.92
C HIS A 356 -10.03 -24.09 -15.34
N GLN A 357 -10.38 -23.31 -16.38
CA GLN A 357 -9.96 -23.63 -17.74
C GLN A 357 -8.48 -23.27 -17.94
N THR A 358 -7.66 -24.30 -18.07
CA THR A 358 -6.19 -24.21 -18.21
C THR A 358 -5.65 -24.70 -19.55
N ASP A 359 -6.49 -25.17 -20.49
CA ASP A 359 -6.07 -25.48 -21.85
C ASP A 359 -5.74 -24.18 -22.62
N PRO A 360 -4.49 -23.95 -23.06
CA PRO A 360 -4.09 -22.74 -23.78
C PRO A 360 -4.75 -22.57 -25.16
N ASN A 361 -5.34 -23.65 -25.71
CA ASN A 361 -6.04 -23.61 -26.99
C ASN A 361 -7.53 -23.23 -26.83
N SER A 362 -8.05 -23.22 -25.59
CA SER A 362 -9.42 -22.85 -25.32
C SER A 362 -9.60 -21.33 -25.38
N PRO A 363 -10.62 -20.79 -26.08
CA PRO A 363 -10.93 -19.36 -25.98
C PRO A 363 -11.33 -18.96 -24.54
N LEU A 364 -11.72 -19.91 -23.69
CA LEU A 364 -12.05 -19.70 -22.28
C LEU A 364 -10.84 -19.82 -21.34
N PHE A 365 -9.62 -19.94 -21.87
CA PHE A 365 -8.39 -20.04 -21.08
C PHE A 365 -8.21 -18.83 -20.16
N LYS A 366 -8.18 -19.07 -18.85
CA LYS A 366 -8.22 -17.98 -17.85
C LYS A 366 -7.10 -16.96 -18.02
N ASN A 367 -5.92 -17.39 -18.47
CA ASN A 367 -4.74 -16.52 -18.61
C ASN A 367 -4.86 -15.49 -19.74
N PHE A 368 -5.85 -15.60 -20.65
CA PHE A 368 -6.19 -14.51 -21.58
C PHE A 368 -6.92 -13.34 -20.91
N TYR A 369 -7.55 -13.58 -19.76
CA TYR A 369 -8.41 -12.63 -19.07
C TYR A 369 -7.83 -12.12 -17.74
N VAL A 370 -7.05 -12.94 -17.03
CA VAL A 370 -6.48 -12.59 -15.72
C VAL A 370 -5.28 -11.65 -15.88
N CYS A 371 -5.39 -10.45 -15.31
CA CYS A 371 -4.24 -9.57 -15.12
C CYS A 371 -3.36 -10.11 -13.98
N HIS A 372 -2.05 -10.18 -14.24
CA HIS A 372 -1.05 -10.56 -13.24
C HIS A 372 -0.86 -9.47 -12.17
N ALA A 373 -0.29 -9.85 -11.02
CA ALA A 373 -0.12 -8.94 -9.88
C ALA A 373 0.81 -7.77 -10.19
N GLU A 374 1.88 -8.02 -10.95
CA GLU A 374 2.87 -7.05 -11.41
C GLU A 374 2.23 -5.98 -12.30
N VAL A 375 1.35 -6.40 -13.22
CA VAL A 375 0.57 -5.51 -14.09
C VAL A 375 -0.34 -4.62 -13.24
N ASN A 376 -1.09 -5.23 -12.32
CA ASN A 376 -1.99 -4.49 -11.44
C ASN A 376 -1.23 -3.54 -10.49
N ALA A 377 -0.02 -3.87 -10.04
CA ALA A 377 0.79 -2.97 -9.21
C ALA A 377 1.28 -1.72 -9.98
N VAL A 378 1.66 -1.88 -11.26
CA VAL A 378 2.08 -0.76 -12.13
C VAL A 378 0.90 0.10 -12.59
N LEU A 379 -0.28 -0.50 -12.80
CA LEU A 379 -1.50 0.21 -13.19
C LEU A 379 -2.19 0.92 -12.01
N ASN A 380 -2.17 0.32 -10.81
CA ASN A 380 -2.69 0.93 -9.58
C ASN A 380 -1.70 1.93 -8.95
N LYS A 381 -0.63 2.33 -9.64
CA LYS A 381 0.33 3.27 -9.07
C LYS A 381 -0.35 4.60 -8.75
N ASN A 382 -0.02 5.12 -7.57
CA ASN A 382 -0.44 6.43 -7.10
C ASN A 382 0.65 7.50 -7.33
N TYR A 383 1.75 7.15 -8.01
CA TYR A 383 2.91 8.01 -8.32
C TYR A 383 3.02 8.30 -9.83
N THR A 384 3.73 9.37 -10.19
CA THR A 384 3.81 9.88 -11.58
C THR A 384 4.43 8.88 -12.55
N ASP A 385 5.49 8.21 -12.14
CA ASP A 385 6.11 7.08 -12.83
C ASP A 385 6.68 6.09 -11.80
N VAL A 386 7.33 5.03 -12.25
CA VAL A 386 7.92 4.00 -11.36
C VAL A 386 9.40 3.76 -11.65
N ARG A 387 10.08 4.78 -12.19
CA ARG A 387 11.53 4.74 -12.41
C ARG A 387 12.25 4.57 -11.08
N SER A 388 13.36 3.83 -11.11
CA SER A 388 14.18 3.46 -9.94
C SER A 388 13.49 2.57 -8.89
N CYS A 389 12.17 2.35 -8.97
CA CYS A 389 11.43 1.60 -7.97
C CYS A 389 11.87 0.12 -7.88
N THR A 390 11.65 -0.45 -6.69
CA THR A 390 11.81 -1.87 -6.40
C THR A 390 10.44 -2.56 -6.34
N LEU A 391 10.26 -3.64 -7.10
CA LEU A 391 9.08 -4.51 -7.02
C LEU A 391 9.35 -5.68 -6.07
N TYR A 392 8.51 -5.85 -5.05
CA TYR A 392 8.40 -7.07 -4.25
C TYR A 392 7.24 -7.92 -4.77
N VAL A 393 7.47 -9.18 -5.10
CA VAL A 393 6.45 -10.05 -5.72
C VAL A 393 6.52 -11.48 -5.19
N THR A 394 5.36 -12.13 -4.96
CA THR A 394 5.32 -13.47 -4.35
C THR A 394 5.78 -14.59 -5.30
N ALA A 395 5.75 -14.36 -6.61
CA ALA A 395 6.18 -15.29 -7.66
C ALA A 395 7.12 -14.62 -8.66
N TYR A 396 8.02 -15.38 -9.27
CA TYR A 396 8.90 -14.90 -10.32
C TYR A 396 8.10 -14.39 -11.54
N PRO A 397 8.38 -13.18 -12.06
CA PRO A 397 7.55 -12.57 -13.10
C PRO A 397 7.68 -13.26 -14.47
N CYS A 398 6.55 -13.43 -15.14
CA CYS A 398 6.49 -13.96 -16.51
C CYS A 398 7.04 -12.96 -17.53
N ASN A 399 7.42 -13.43 -18.72
CA ASN A 399 8.08 -12.61 -19.73
C ASN A 399 7.28 -11.34 -20.12
N GLU A 400 5.95 -11.41 -20.18
CA GLU A 400 5.09 -10.25 -20.45
C GLU A 400 5.10 -9.23 -19.30
N CYS A 401 5.11 -9.69 -18.05
CA CYS A 401 5.26 -8.82 -16.88
C CYS A 401 6.65 -8.17 -16.85
N VAL A 402 7.71 -8.90 -17.19
CA VAL A 402 9.06 -8.35 -17.28
C VAL A 402 9.16 -7.25 -18.35
N LYS A 403 8.56 -7.43 -19.54
CA LYS A 403 8.48 -6.35 -20.54
C LYS A 403 7.84 -5.10 -19.95
N LEU A 404 6.69 -5.22 -19.28
CA LEU A 404 6.02 -4.07 -18.66
C LEU A 404 6.90 -3.40 -17.59
N LEU A 405 7.54 -4.16 -16.71
CA LEU A 405 8.36 -3.65 -15.62
C LEU A 405 9.59 -2.89 -16.13
N VAL A 406 10.30 -3.46 -17.11
CA VAL A 406 11.43 -2.83 -17.81
C VAL A 406 10.99 -1.53 -18.48
N GLN A 407 9.92 -1.57 -19.31
CA GLN A 407 9.44 -0.38 -20.02
C GLN A 407 8.88 0.70 -19.08
N SER A 408 8.48 0.33 -17.86
CA SER A 408 8.04 1.27 -16.82
C SER A 408 9.19 1.88 -16.00
N GLY A 409 10.42 1.38 -16.17
CA GLY A 409 11.62 1.85 -15.48
C GLY A 409 11.88 1.23 -14.10
N VAL A 410 11.23 0.11 -13.77
CA VAL A 410 11.49 -0.62 -12.52
C VAL A 410 12.93 -1.15 -12.54
N ARG A 411 13.74 -0.77 -11.54
CA ARG A 411 15.19 -1.03 -11.52
C ARG A 411 15.56 -2.33 -10.80
N LYS A 412 14.77 -2.73 -9.81
CA LYS A 412 15.04 -3.89 -8.95
C LYS A 412 13.78 -4.72 -8.73
N ILE A 413 13.93 -6.04 -8.68
CA ILE A 413 12.86 -7.00 -8.38
C ILE A 413 13.33 -7.94 -7.27
N VAL A 414 12.47 -8.12 -6.27
CA VAL A 414 12.64 -9.06 -5.17
C VAL A 414 11.49 -10.07 -5.24
N TYR A 415 11.77 -11.30 -5.65
CA TYR A 415 10.77 -12.36 -5.82
C TYR A 415 10.87 -13.40 -4.71
N PHE A 416 9.74 -13.93 -4.23
CA PHE A 416 9.77 -14.99 -3.21
C PHE A 416 10.02 -16.39 -3.81
N SER A 417 9.11 -16.85 -4.68
CA SER A 417 9.17 -18.20 -5.25
C SER A 417 9.55 -18.21 -6.73
N GLU A 418 10.34 -19.21 -7.13
CA GLU A 418 10.62 -19.49 -8.55
C GLU A 418 9.81 -20.73 -9.00
N PRO A 419 9.15 -20.69 -10.16
CA PRO A 419 8.66 -21.90 -10.83
C PRO A 419 9.82 -22.75 -11.36
N GLY A 420 9.52 -23.96 -11.83
CA GLY A 420 10.51 -24.88 -12.42
C GLY A 420 11.27 -24.26 -13.61
N THR A 421 12.56 -24.57 -13.72
CA THR A 421 13.49 -23.92 -14.67
C THR A 421 13.27 -24.24 -16.15
N SER A 422 12.31 -25.11 -16.48
CA SER A 422 11.98 -25.55 -17.84
C SER A 422 10.91 -24.71 -18.55
N ASP A 423 10.26 -23.76 -17.86
CA ASP A 423 9.25 -22.89 -18.49
C ASP A 423 9.91 -21.87 -19.43
N ALA A 424 9.51 -21.89 -20.71
CA ALA A 424 10.00 -20.97 -21.74
C ALA A 424 9.75 -19.49 -21.41
N SER A 425 8.67 -19.17 -20.68
CA SER A 425 8.37 -17.83 -20.18
C SER A 425 9.43 -17.37 -19.18
N VAL A 426 9.86 -18.26 -18.27
CA VAL A 426 10.88 -17.98 -17.25
C VAL A 426 12.26 -17.82 -17.90
N VAL A 427 12.59 -18.66 -18.88
CA VAL A 427 13.83 -18.53 -19.67
C VAL A 427 13.84 -17.20 -20.44
N ALA A 428 12.71 -16.80 -21.04
CA ALA A 428 12.58 -15.51 -21.71
C ALA A 428 12.71 -14.33 -20.73
N SER A 429 12.08 -14.38 -19.55
CA SER A 429 12.27 -13.40 -18.47
C SER A 429 13.73 -13.25 -18.09
N LYS A 430 14.43 -14.36 -17.81
CA LYS A 430 15.87 -14.38 -17.48
C LYS A 430 16.72 -13.73 -18.57
N LYS A 431 16.41 -14.01 -19.84
CA LYS A 431 17.09 -13.38 -20.98
C LYS A 431 16.82 -11.87 -21.05
N ILE A 432 15.60 -11.40 -20.78
CA ILE A 432 15.29 -9.97 -20.75
C ILE A 432 16.06 -9.26 -19.62
N PHE A 433 16.12 -9.85 -18.41
CA PHE A 433 16.90 -9.28 -17.30
C PHE A 433 18.39 -9.15 -17.64
N ALA A 434 18.98 -10.20 -18.22
CA ALA A 434 20.38 -10.19 -18.64
C ALA A 434 20.71 -9.13 -19.70
N LEU A 435 19.72 -8.67 -20.48
CA LEU A 435 19.88 -7.65 -21.53
C LEU A 435 19.54 -6.22 -21.07
N THR A 436 18.85 -6.05 -19.94
CA THR A 436 18.30 -4.75 -19.51
C THR A 436 19.00 -4.17 -18.28
N GLY A 437 19.75 -4.99 -17.53
CA GLY A 437 20.43 -4.55 -16.31
C GLY A 437 19.49 -4.32 -15.11
N VAL A 438 18.21 -4.69 -15.23
CA VAL A 438 17.28 -4.70 -14.09
C VAL A 438 17.72 -5.78 -13.11
N GLU A 439 18.00 -5.39 -11.87
CA GLU A 439 18.46 -6.32 -10.83
C GLU A 439 17.31 -7.23 -10.39
N ILE A 440 17.59 -8.53 -10.21
CA ILE A 440 16.59 -9.48 -9.70
C ILE A 440 17.20 -10.38 -8.63
N PHE A 441 16.54 -10.43 -7.47
CA PHE A 441 16.99 -11.15 -6.28
C PHE A 441 15.89 -12.07 -5.76
N ASN A 442 16.27 -13.28 -5.33
CA ASN A 442 15.37 -14.09 -4.52
C ASN A 442 15.32 -13.51 -3.10
N TYR A 443 14.12 -13.36 -2.55
CA TYR A 443 13.91 -12.83 -1.20
C TYR A 443 14.67 -13.62 -0.12
N MET A 444 14.75 -14.94 -0.26
CA MET A 444 15.47 -15.81 0.67
C MET A 444 16.99 -15.61 0.63
N SER A 445 17.55 -15.06 -0.46
CA SER A 445 18.98 -14.75 -0.55
C SER A 445 19.37 -13.42 0.08
N LEU A 446 18.41 -12.60 0.53
CA LEU A 446 18.68 -11.30 1.17
C LEU A 446 19.16 -11.43 2.64
N GLY A 447 19.08 -12.63 3.23
CA GLY A 447 19.58 -12.93 4.57
C GLY A 447 18.66 -12.43 5.70
N ASN A 448 18.61 -13.19 6.81
CA ASN A 448 17.85 -12.85 8.03
C ASN A 448 16.39 -12.41 7.79
N VAL A 449 15.72 -13.01 6.81
CA VAL A 449 14.31 -12.72 6.47
C VAL A 449 13.33 -13.68 7.13
N ARG A 450 12.28 -13.15 7.76
CA ARG A 450 11.12 -13.93 8.22
C ARG A 450 10.46 -14.72 7.08
N LYS A 451 9.98 -15.92 7.42
CA LYS A 451 9.10 -16.76 6.56
C LYS A 451 7.62 -16.65 6.93
N GLU A 452 7.29 -15.89 7.97
CA GLU A 452 5.92 -15.69 8.44
C GLU A 452 5.80 -14.31 9.09
N VAL A 453 4.67 -13.64 8.84
CA VAL A 453 4.22 -12.48 9.60
C VAL A 453 2.84 -12.76 10.18
N LYS A 454 2.75 -12.73 11.51
CA LYS A 454 1.49 -12.89 12.23
C LYS A 454 0.89 -11.50 12.52
N LEU A 455 -0.35 -11.29 12.12
CA LEU A 455 -1.15 -10.11 12.40
C LEU A 455 -2.26 -10.50 13.39
N ASP A 456 -2.07 -10.21 14.67
CA ASP A 456 -3.17 -10.25 15.64
C ASP A 456 -3.98 -8.96 15.51
N PHE A 457 -5.31 -9.06 15.35
CA PHE A 457 -6.19 -7.89 15.42
C PHE A 457 -6.48 -7.57 16.89
N CYS A 458 -5.43 -7.22 17.62
CA CYS A 458 -5.47 -6.71 18.96
C CYS A 458 -4.68 -5.39 19.02
N ILE A 459 -5.00 -4.53 19.99
CA ILE A 459 -4.19 -3.34 20.22
C ILE A 459 -2.88 -3.81 20.86
N ILE A 460 -1.75 -3.56 20.20
CA ILE A 460 -0.44 -3.87 20.77
C ILE A 460 -0.10 -2.74 21.75
N ASP A 461 -0.48 -2.95 23.00
CA ASP A 461 -0.02 -2.20 24.16
C ASP A 461 0.87 -3.13 25.01
N ASN A 462 2.08 -2.68 25.33
CA ASN A 462 2.95 -3.29 26.35
C ASN A 462 2.82 -2.50 27.66
#